data_AF-A0A561UA54-F1
#
_entry.id   AF-A0A561UA54-F1
#
_cell.length_a   1.000
_cell.length_b   1.000
_cell.length_c   1.000
_cell.angle_alpha   90.00
_cell.angle_beta   90.00
_cell.angle_gamma   90.00
#
_symmetry.space_group_name_H-M   'P 1'
#
loop_
_entity.id
_entity.type
_entity.pdbx_description
1 polymer ?
#
loop_
_entity_poly.entity_id
_entity_poly.type
_entity_poly.pdbx_seq_one_letter_code
_entity_poly.pdbx_strand_id
1 'polypeptide(L)'
;MTRPFALDTVVLSTQHAEEIDLDGQLVGDIQKHVIAPELERAGLDASDARVLTNPTGRFVLGGPMGDAGLTGRKIIVDTYGGMARHGGGAFSGKDPSKVDRSAAYAMRWVAKNAVAAGLAGRIEV
;
A
#
# COMPACT_ATOMS: atom_id res chain seq x y z
N MET A 1 19.78 12.88 1.05
CA MET A 1 18.70 11.91 1.33
C MET A 1 17.38 12.66 1.13
N THR A 2 16.54 12.26 0.19
CA THR A 2 15.26 12.94 -0.06
C THR A 2 14.31 12.60 1.10
N ARG A 3 13.84 13.63 1.81
CA ARG A 3 12.80 13.49 2.82
C ARG A 3 11.47 13.82 2.17
N PRO A 4 10.42 13.00 2.35
CA PRO A 4 9.09 13.38 1.90
C PRO A 4 8.67 14.69 2.58
N PHE A 5 8.07 15.59 1.83
CA PHE A 5 7.68 16.93 2.30
C PHE A 5 6.18 17.02 2.52
N ALA A 6 5.38 16.71 1.49
CA ALA A 6 3.93 16.73 1.54
C ALA A 6 3.33 15.61 0.67
N LEU A 7 2.08 15.26 0.95
CA LEU A 7 1.23 14.40 0.13
C LEU A 7 0.48 15.25 -0.90
N ASP A 8 0.64 14.92 -2.17
CA ASP A 8 -0.04 15.61 -3.26
C ASP A 8 -1.47 15.09 -3.49
N THR A 9 -1.63 13.77 -3.57
CA THR A 9 -2.92 13.14 -3.92
C THR A 9 -3.10 11.82 -3.19
N VAL A 10 -4.31 11.58 -2.68
CA VAL A 10 -4.79 10.31 -2.13
C VAL A 10 -5.92 9.80 -3.03
N VAL A 11 -5.84 8.53 -3.43
CA VAL A 11 -6.91 7.85 -4.16
C VAL A 11 -7.36 6.64 -3.36
N LEU A 12 -8.66 6.53 -3.14
CA LEU A 12 -9.27 5.38 -2.49
C LEU A 12 -10.45 4.89 -3.33
N SER A 13 -10.36 3.66 -3.81
CA SER A 13 -11.48 2.96 -4.47
C SER A 13 -11.91 1.80 -3.58
N THR A 14 -13.15 1.83 -3.12
CA THR A 14 -13.72 0.78 -2.27
C THR A 14 -15.01 0.23 -2.87
N GLN A 15 -15.14 -1.09 -2.81
CA GLN A 15 -16.40 -1.76 -3.10
C GLN A 15 -17.42 -1.40 -2.01
N HIS A 16 -18.70 -1.26 -2.37
CA HIS A 16 -19.79 -0.95 -1.46
C HIS A 16 -21.08 -1.66 -1.86
N ALA A 17 -22.03 -1.76 -0.93
CA ALA A 17 -23.36 -2.28 -1.21
C ALA A 17 -24.14 -1.34 -2.13
N GLU A 18 -25.09 -1.87 -2.89
CA GLU A 18 -25.80 -1.13 -3.94
C GLU A 18 -26.59 0.06 -3.38
N GLU A 19 -27.16 -0.08 -2.20
CA GLU A 19 -27.98 0.91 -1.52
C GLU A 19 -27.20 2.11 -0.94
N ILE A 20 -25.87 2.04 -0.90
CA ILE A 20 -25.04 3.11 -0.35
C ILE A 20 -24.98 4.30 -1.31
N ASP A 21 -25.35 5.48 -0.82
CA ASP A 21 -25.16 6.74 -1.51
C ASP A 21 -23.66 7.12 -1.52
N LEU A 22 -23.14 7.35 -2.73
CA LEU A 22 -21.75 7.68 -2.92
C LEU A 22 -21.41 9.05 -2.33
N ASP A 23 -22.13 10.09 -2.74
CA ASP A 23 -21.80 11.47 -2.43
C ASP A 23 -22.33 11.88 -1.04
N GLY A 24 -23.55 11.44 -0.70
CA GLY A 24 -24.20 11.78 0.57
C GLY A 24 -23.69 11.01 1.78
N GLN A 25 -22.98 9.90 1.57
CA GLN A 25 -22.55 9.02 2.67
C GLN A 25 -21.11 8.52 2.49
N LEU A 26 -20.83 7.71 1.46
CA LEU A 26 -19.58 6.96 1.38
C LEU A 26 -18.34 7.86 1.37
N VAL A 27 -18.36 8.96 0.61
CA VAL A 27 -17.22 9.90 0.54
C VAL A 27 -16.90 10.49 1.91
N GLY A 28 -17.93 10.92 2.66
CA GLY A 28 -17.76 11.47 4.00
C GLY A 28 -17.28 10.43 5.01
N ASP A 29 -17.83 9.22 4.96
CA ASP A 29 -17.47 8.12 5.85
C ASP A 29 -16.02 7.68 5.61
N ILE A 30 -15.59 7.53 4.36
CA ILE A 30 -14.21 7.20 4.00
C ILE A 30 -13.25 8.31 4.45
N GLN A 31 -13.61 9.58 4.23
CA GLN A 31 -12.79 10.69 4.67
C GLN A 31 -12.58 10.67 6.19
N LYS A 32 -13.67 10.47 6.95
CA LYS A 32 -13.65 10.51 8.42
C LYS A 32 -13.01 9.29 9.05
N HIS A 33 -13.34 8.09 8.55
CA HIS A 33 -13.02 6.84 9.22
C HIS A 33 -11.78 6.13 8.66
N VAL A 34 -11.31 6.52 7.47
CA VAL A 34 -10.14 5.91 6.83
C VAL A 34 -9.06 6.93 6.53
N ILE A 35 -9.36 7.96 5.74
CA ILE A 35 -8.32 8.86 5.22
C ILE A 35 -7.75 9.76 6.32
N ALA A 36 -8.60 10.48 7.06
CA ALA A 36 -8.12 11.42 8.09
C ALA A 36 -7.27 10.73 9.18
N PRO A 37 -7.67 9.57 9.76
CA PRO A 37 -6.84 8.87 10.74
C PRO A 37 -5.50 8.40 10.18
N GLU A 38 -5.46 7.92 8.93
CA GLU A 38 -4.22 7.44 8.32
C GLU A 38 -3.28 8.59 7.91
N LEU A 39 -3.82 9.74 7.49
CA LEU A 39 -3.03 10.94 7.24
C LEU A 39 -2.42 11.51 8.54
N GLU A 40 -3.19 11.54 9.63
CA GLU A 40 -2.67 11.94 10.94
C GLU A 40 -1.52 11.03 11.39
N ARG A 41 -1.66 9.72 11.20
CA ARG A 41 -0.61 8.73 11.53
C ARG A 41 0.63 8.83 10.63
N ALA A 42 0.46 9.23 9.36
CA ALA A 42 1.57 9.33 8.42
C ALA A 42 2.57 10.44 8.79
N GLY A 43 2.14 11.48 9.51
CA GLY A 43 3.00 12.59 9.93
C GLY A 43 3.59 13.38 8.75
N LEU A 44 2.88 13.38 7.61
CA LEU A 44 3.22 14.17 6.42
C LEU A 44 2.25 15.34 6.30
N ASP A 45 2.73 16.46 5.76
CA ASP A 45 1.84 17.55 5.41
C ASP A 45 0.87 17.08 4.32
N ALA A 46 -0.43 17.23 4.57
CA ALA A 46 -1.50 16.85 3.67
C ALA A 46 -2.59 17.94 3.59
N SER A 47 -2.29 19.18 4.00
CA SER A 47 -3.28 20.26 4.00
C SER A 47 -3.85 20.56 2.61
N ASP A 48 -3.01 20.43 1.59
CA ASP A 48 -3.36 20.67 0.18
C ASP A 48 -3.56 19.35 -0.61
N ALA A 49 -3.60 18.20 0.08
CA ALA A 49 -3.71 16.91 -0.58
C ALA A 49 -5.08 16.77 -1.27
N ARG A 50 -5.05 16.40 -2.55
CA ARG A 50 -6.26 16.07 -3.31
C ARG A 50 -6.76 14.71 -2.90
N VAL A 51 -7.99 14.63 -2.40
CA VAL A 51 -8.62 13.35 -2.04
C VAL A 51 -9.62 12.93 -3.10
N LEU A 52 -9.42 11.74 -3.67
CA LEU A 52 -10.27 11.15 -4.70
C LEU A 52 -10.85 9.82 -4.18
N THR A 53 -12.10 9.86 -3.71
CA THR A 53 -12.83 8.67 -3.28
C THR A 53 -13.72 8.17 -4.41
N ASN A 54 -13.52 6.91 -4.82
CA ASN A 54 -14.24 6.25 -5.90
C ASN A 54 -14.37 7.12 -7.18
N PRO A 55 -13.26 7.64 -7.75
CA PRO A 55 -13.31 8.59 -8.86
C PRO A 55 -13.91 8.02 -10.16
N THR A 56 -14.04 6.70 -10.26
CA THR A 56 -14.68 6.01 -11.39
C THR A 56 -16.18 5.76 -11.14
N GLY A 57 -16.76 6.31 -10.07
CA GLY A 57 -18.15 6.14 -9.69
C GLY A 57 -18.41 4.89 -8.84
N ARG A 58 -19.60 4.31 -8.98
CA ARG A 58 -20.07 3.18 -8.16
C ARG A 58 -19.22 1.93 -8.39
N PHE A 59 -18.99 1.18 -7.31
CA PHE A 59 -18.19 -0.05 -7.32
C PHE A 59 -18.93 -1.12 -6.50
N VAL A 60 -19.99 -1.67 -7.09
CA VAL A 60 -20.86 -2.65 -6.41
C VAL A 60 -20.37 -4.08 -6.65
N LEU A 61 -19.97 -4.40 -7.87
CA LEU A 61 -19.46 -5.72 -8.25
C LEU A 61 -17.93 -5.74 -8.12
N GLY A 62 -17.41 -6.66 -7.31
CA GLY A 62 -15.99 -6.80 -7.03
C GLY A 62 -15.61 -8.23 -6.65
N GLY A 63 -14.38 -8.40 -6.15
CA GLY A 63 -13.83 -9.72 -5.85
C GLY A 63 -13.63 -10.58 -7.10
N PRO A 64 -13.59 -11.92 -6.96
CA PRO A 64 -13.33 -12.84 -8.08
C PRO A 64 -14.37 -12.79 -9.21
N MET A 65 -15.57 -12.28 -8.94
CA MET A 65 -16.60 -12.07 -9.96
C MET A 65 -16.24 -10.91 -10.91
N GLY A 66 -15.50 -9.91 -10.42
CA GLY A 66 -15.11 -8.72 -11.19
C GLY A 66 -13.74 -8.83 -11.87
N ASP A 67 -12.79 -9.57 -11.30
CA ASP A 67 -11.46 -9.79 -11.87
C ASP A 67 -10.82 -11.10 -11.36
N ALA A 68 -10.12 -11.82 -12.23
CA ALA A 68 -9.49 -13.08 -11.89
C ALA A 68 -8.23 -12.86 -11.05
N GLY A 69 -8.23 -13.38 -9.82
CA GLY A 69 -7.08 -13.33 -8.91
C GLY A 69 -6.11 -14.49 -9.13
N LEU A 70 -4.80 -14.20 -9.15
CA LEU A 70 -3.74 -15.23 -9.13
C LEU A 70 -2.72 -14.92 -8.03
N THR A 71 -2.25 -15.98 -7.37
CA THR A 71 -1.17 -15.90 -6.37
C THR A 71 0.08 -15.25 -6.97
N GLY A 72 0.72 -14.35 -6.22
CA GLY A 72 1.98 -13.73 -6.65
C GLY A 72 1.83 -12.61 -7.69
N ARG A 73 0.64 -12.02 -7.85
CA ARG A 73 0.39 -10.90 -8.77
C ARG A 73 0.38 -9.52 -8.12
N LYS A 74 0.76 -9.43 -6.84
CA LYS A 74 0.87 -8.17 -6.07
C LYS A 74 2.24 -7.99 -5.40
N ILE A 75 3.29 -8.59 -5.96
CA ILE A 75 4.65 -8.62 -5.35
C ILE A 75 5.28 -7.26 -5.06
N ILE A 76 4.94 -6.21 -5.82
CA ILE A 76 5.43 -4.84 -5.54
C ILE A 76 4.67 -4.20 -4.37
N VAL A 77 3.38 -4.53 -4.21
CA VAL A 77 2.58 -4.14 -3.04
C VAL A 77 3.07 -4.87 -1.80
N ASP A 78 3.43 -6.16 -1.93
CA ASP A 78 3.96 -6.99 -0.85
C ASP A 78 5.34 -6.52 -0.32
N THR A 79 6.04 -5.66 -1.06
CA THR A 79 7.43 -5.27 -0.74
C THR A 79 7.58 -3.77 -0.48
N TYR A 80 8.16 -3.02 -1.42
CA TYR A 80 8.66 -1.67 -1.18
C TYR A 80 7.95 -0.62 -2.04
N GLY A 81 6.81 -0.94 -2.65
CA GLY A 81 5.99 0.04 -3.38
C GLY A 81 6.73 0.74 -4.53
N GLY A 82 7.68 0.05 -5.17
CA GLY A 82 8.52 0.60 -6.25
C GLY A 82 9.76 1.37 -5.78
N MET A 83 9.98 1.53 -4.47
CA MET A 83 11.14 2.27 -3.93
C MET A 83 12.47 1.52 -4.07
N ALA A 84 12.44 0.19 -4.14
CA ALA A 84 13.63 -0.67 -4.23
C ALA A 84 13.44 -1.71 -5.33
N ARG A 85 14.55 -2.30 -5.79
CA ARG A 85 14.52 -3.36 -6.80
C ARG A 85 13.85 -4.62 -6.26
N HIS A 86 13.28 -5.41 -7.16
CA HIS A 86 12.56 -6.63 -6.82
C HIS A 86 13.08 -7.81 -7.65
N GLY A 87 13.41 -8.94 -7.02
CA GLY A 87 13.99 -10.12 -7.68
C GLY A 87 13.01 -10.98 -8.48
N GLY A 88 11.71 -10.66 -8.45
CA GLY A 88 10.66 -11.31 -9.24
C GLY A 88 9.94 -12.48 -8.55
N GLY A 89 10.50 -13.04 -7.47
CA GLY A 89 9.88 -14.12 -6.72
C GLY A 89 8.65 -13.67 -5.92
N ALA A 90 7.55 -14.43 -5.99
CA ALA A 90 6.38 -14.26 -5.12
C ALA A 90 6.59 -14.91 -3.74
N PHE A 91 5.90 -14.41 -2.71
CA PHE A 91 5.96 -14.97 -1.35
C PHE A 91 4.87 -16.00 -1.06
N SER A 92 3.61 -15.66 -1.31
CA SER A 92 2.46 -16.50 -0.95
C SER A 92 2.47 -17.86 -1.68
N GLY A 93 2.06 -18.91 -0.98
CA GLY A 93 2.05 -20.29 -1.51
C GLY A 93 3.39 -21.04 -1.42
N LYS A 94 4.44 -20.44 -0.84
CA LYS A 94 5.76 -21.06 -0.71
C LYS A 94 6.12 -21.36 0.74
N ASP A 95 6.63 -22.56 1.01
CA ASP A 95 7.17 -22.89 2.32
C ASP A 95 8.52 -22.16 2.58
N PRO A 96 8.98 -22.06 3.85
CA PRO A 96 10.20 -21.31 4.19
C PRO A 96 11.50 -21.81 3.53
N SER A 97 11.54 -23.01 2.96
CA SER A 97 12.72 -23.48 2.20
C SER A 97 12.91 -22.75 0.86
N LYS A 98 11.86 -22.10 0.34
CA LYS A 98 11.94 -21.36 -0.93
C LYS A 98 12.55 -19.98 -0.71
N VAL A 99 13.73 -19.79 -1.28
CA VAL A 99 14.57 -18.59 -1.07
C VAL A 99 13.90 -17.30 -1.53
N ASP A 100 12.98 -17.36 -2.49
CA ASP A 100 12.15 -16.20 -2.88
C ASP A 100 11.45 -15.55 -1.68
N ARG A 101 11.07 -16.34 -0.67
CA ARG A 101 10.45 -15.87 0.57
C ARG A 101 11.49 -15.67 1.67
N SER A 102 12.25 -16.72 2.01
CA SER A 102 13.13 -16.69 3.19
C SER A 102 14.32 -15.75 3.02
N ALA A 103 14.97 -15.72 1.85
CA ALA A 103 16.07 -14.80 1.60
C ALA A 103 15.59 -13.35 1.53
N ALA A 104 14.43 -13.08 0.93
CA ALA A 104 13.84 -11.73 0.93
C ALA A 104 13.58 -11.21 2.35
N TYR A 105 13.07 -12.07 3.25
CA TYR A 105 12.88 -11.71 4.66
C TYR A 105 14.21 -11.50 5.39
N ALA A 106 15.21 -12.34 5.12
CA ALA A 106 16.55 -12.17 5.67
C ALA A 106 17.19 -10.84 5.22
N MET A 107 17.08 -10.48 3.94
CA MET A 107 17.64 -9.23 3.42
C MET A 107 16.91 -8.00 3.98
N ARG A 108 15.57 -8.07 4.15
CA ARG A 108 14.83 -7.03 4.88
C ARG A 108 15.33 -6.89 6.31
N TRP A 109 15.58 -8.00 7.00
CA TRP A 109 16.11 -8.00 8.36
C TRP A 109 17.51 -7.36 8.40
N VAL A 110 18.41 -7.72 7.49
CA VAL A 110 19.75 -7.11 7.38
C VAL A 110 19.64 -5.60 7.15
N ALA A 111 18.87 -5.18 6.14
CA ALA A 111 18.71 -3.77 5.81
C ALA A 111 18.14 -2.95 6.98
N LYS A 112 17.10 -3.47 7.65
CA LYS A 112 16.48 -2.82 8.81
C LYS A 112 17.49 -2.64 9.95
N ASN A 113 18.28 -3.67 10.25
CA ASN A 113 19.24 -3.62 11.36
C ASN A 113 20.45 -2.74 11.03
N ALA A 114 20.94 -2.74 9.78
CA ALA A 114 22.04 -1.86 9.37
C ALA A 114 21.67 -0.38 9.51
N VAL A 115 20.45 0.01 9.12
CA VAL A 115 19.95 1.38 9.31
C VAL A 115 19.76 1.70 10.80
N ALA A 116 19.16 0.77 11.57
CA ALA A 116 18.96 0.97 13.00
C ALA A 116 20.29 1.11 13.79
N ALA A 117 21.35 0.44 13.34
CA ALA A 117 22.69 0.53 13.89
C ALA A 117 23.46 1.79 13.44
N GLY A 118 22.86 2.66 12.60
CA GLY A 118 23.49 3.88 12.12
C GLY A 118 24.55 3.68 11.03
N LEU A 119 24.65 2.49 10.44
CA LEU A 119 25.65 2.19 9.41
C LEU A 119 25.35 2.89 8.08
N ALA A 120 24.07 3.21 7.83
CA ALA A 120 23.63 3.99 6.66
C ALA A 120 22.29 4.67 6.94
N GLY A 121 22.03 5.81 6.28
CA GLY A 121 20.69 6.43 6.30
C GLY A 121 19.66 5.66 5.47
N ARG A 122 20.09 4.98 4.40
CA ARG A 122 19.29 4.10 3.55
C ARG A 122 20.22 3.04 2.96
N ILE A 123 19.73 1.81 2.82
CA ILE A 123 20.45 0.71 2.18
C ILE A 123 19.49 -0.18 1.41
N GLU A 124 19.97 -0.72 0.29
CA GLU A 124 19.38 -1.85 -0.43
C GLU A 124 20.42 -2.98 -0.33
N VAL A 125 19.96 -4.20 -0.02
CA VAL A 125 20.78 -5.40 0.14
C VAL A 125 20.34 -6.42 -0.89
#